data_AF-A0A7X3PQ17-F1
#
_entry.id   AF-A0A7X3PQ17-F1
#
_cell.length_a   1.000
_cell.length_b   1.000
_cell.length_c   1.000
_cell.angle_alpha   90.00
_cell.angle_beta   90.00
_cell.angle_gamma   90.00
#
_symmetry.space_group_name_H-M   'P 1'
#
loop_
_entity.id
_entity.type
_entity.pdbx_description
1 polymer ?
#
loop_
_entity_poly.entity_id
_entity_poly.type
_entity_poly.pdbx_seq_one_letter_code
_entity_poly.pdbx_strand_id
1 'polypeptide(L)'
;QLDRSVAEGILDTLVPQRRPREAASVVQIVARHFHLTEEALLGRSRTKEIANARQMAMYLLREENGLSLINIGELLGGRDHSTVRHGVEKVAQDIERDEGVRREVVTLREKIYEPPGS
;
A
#
# COMPACT_ATOMS: atom_id res chain seq x y z
N GLN A 1 -26.92 39.35 -8.34
CA GLN A 1 -26.57 38.08 -7.69
C GLN A 1 -25.79 37.27 -8.72
N LEU A 2 -24.46 37.23 -8.62
CA LEU A 2 -23.68 36.20 -9.33
C LEU A 2 -23.74 34.94 -8.47
N ASP A 3 -24.13 33.83 -9.08
CA ASP A 3 -24.26 32.52 -8.46
C ASP A 3 -22.95 32.10 -7.78
N ARG A 4 -22.94 32.24 -6.45
CA ARG A 4 -21.87 31.76 -5.56
C ARG A 4 -21.75 30.23 -5.56
N SER A 5 -22.73 29.53 -6.13
CA SER A 5 -22.84 28.07 -6.19
C SER A 5 -21.82 27.42 -7.16
N VAL A 6 -21.42 28.12 -8.23
CA VAL A 6 -20.54 27.51 -9.25
C VAL A 6 -19.07 27.47 -8.81
N ALA A 7 -18.64 28.39 -7.94
CA ALA A 7 -17.25 28.48 -7.50
C ALA A 7 -16.83 27.30 -6.59
N GLU A 8 -17.75 26.78 -5.78
CA GLU A 8 -17.46 25.67 -4.85
C GLU A 8 -17.35 24.31 -5.57
N GLY A 9 -18.04 24.12 -6.71
CA GLY A 9 -17.96 22.88 -7.50
C GLY A 9 -16.70 22.74 -8.36
N ILE A 10 -16.08 23.86 -8.75
CA ILE A 10 -14.90 23.84 -9.63
C ILE A 10 -13.63 23.50 -8.83
N LEU A 11 -13.52 23.93 -7.57
CA LEU A 11 -12.36 23.63 -6.72
C LEU A 11 -12.16 22.11 -6.52
N ASP A 12 -13.24 21.33 -6.42
CA ASP A 12 -13.17 19.87 -6.30
C ASP A 12 -12.71 19.18 -7.61
N THR A 13 -12.84 19.88 -8.75
CA THR A 13 -12.41 19.38 -10.07
C THR A 13 -10.94 19.76 -10.38
N LEU A 14 -10.41 20.79 -9.73
CA LEU A 14 -9.08 21.36 -10.00
C LEU A 14 -7.95 20.81 -9.12
N VAL A 15 -8.28 20.08 -8.05
CA VAL A 15 -7.28 19.30 -7.30
C VAL A 15 -7.16 17.95 -8.00
N PRO A 16 -6.00 17.56 -8.57
CA PRO A 16 -5.79 16.20 -9.00
C PRO A 16 -6.01 15.31 -7.79
N GLN A 17 -7.12 14.59 -7.75
CA GLN A 17 -7.35 13.57 -6.72
C GLN A 17 -6.19 12.59 -6.86
N ARG A 18 -5.21 12.67 -5.94
CA ARG A 18 -4.05 11.78 -5.96
C ARG A 18 -4.58 10.39 -5.66
N ARG A 19 -4.78 9.59 -6.71
CA ARG A 19 -5.19 8.21 -6.58
C ARG A 19 -3.96 7.37 -6.31
N PRO A 20 -4.04 6.38 -5.42
CA PRO A 20 -2.96 5.42 -5.26
C PRO A 20 -2.78 4.65 -6.57
N ARG A 21 -1.57 4.19 -6.83
CA ARG A 21 -1.31 3.20 -7.90
C ARG A 21 -2.17 1.96 -7.71
N GLU A 22 -2.38 1.24 -8.82
CA GLU A 22 -3.08 -0.04 -8.82
C GLU A 22 -2.42 -1.04 -7.86
N ALA A 23 -3.22 -1.92 -7.29
CA ALA A 23 -2.78 -2.87 -6.27
C ALA A 23 -1.57 -3.72 -6.72
N ALA A 24 -1.54 -4.18 -7.96
CA ALA A 24 -0.40 -4.92 -8.51
C ALA A 24 0.89 -4.05 -8.51
N SER A 25 0.78 -2.77 -8.88
CA SER A 25 1.90 -1.83 -8.81
C SER A 25 2.36 -1.55 -7.37
N VAL A 26 1.47 -1.60 -6.38
CA VAL A 26 1.87 -1.50 -4.97
C VAL A 26 2.74 -2.69 -4.57
N VAL A 27 2.38 -3.91 -4.96
CA VAL A 27 3.20 -5.11 -4.71
C VAL A 27 4.58 -4.96 -5.37
N GLN A 28 4.64 -4.45 -6.59
CA GLN A 28 5.89 -4.14 -7.31
C GLN A 28 6.77 -3.12 -6.58
N ILE A 29 6.16 -2.05 -6.09
CA ILE A 29 6.86 -0.99 -5.37
C ILE A 29 7.46 -1.53 -4.08
N VAL A 30 6.68 -2.32 -3.34
CA VAL A 30 7.16 -2.95 -2.10
C VAL A 30 8.28 -3.94 -2.40
N ALA A 31 8.11 -4.85 -3.36
CA ALA A 31 9.14 -5.81 -3.75
C ALA A 31 10.47 -5.09 -4.08
N ARG A 32 10.42 -4.08 -4.96
CA ARG A 32 11.60 -3.29 -5.33
C ARG A 32 12.24 -2.55 -4.16
N HIS A 33 11.43 -2.02 -3.24
CA HIS A 33 11.95 -1.31 -2.07
C HIS A 33 12.77 -2.21 -1.15
N PHE A 34 12.37 -3.48 -1.01
CA PHE A 34 13.08 -4.49 -0.23
C PHE A 34 14.13 -5.27 -1.05
N HIS A 35 14.43 -4.85 -2.29
CA HIS A 35 15.34 -5.57 -3.20
C HIS A 35 14.93 -7.03 -3.49
N LEU A 36 13.62 -7.29 -3.50
CA LEU A 36 13.01 -8.58 -3.80
C LEU A 36 12.28 -8.54 -5.15
N THR A 37 11.96 -9.72 -5.68
CA THR A 37 11.06 -9.84 -6.84
C THR A 37 9.61 -9.97 -6.40
N GLU A 38 8.67 -9.67 -7.28
CA GLU A 38 7.24 -9.89 -7.01
C GLU A 38 6.98 -11.36 -6.66
N GLU A 39 7.57 -12.28 -7.42
CA GLU A 39 7.43 -13.73 -7.21
C GLU A 39 7.89 -14.16 -5.82
N ALA A 40 8.88 -13.48 -5.22
CA ALA A 40 9.29 -13.74 -3.85
C ALA A 40 8.19 -13.37 -2.83
N LEU A 41 7.47 -12.27 -3.07
CA LEU A 41 6.33 -11.86 -2.25
C LEU A 41 5.14 -12.80 -2.44
N LEU A 42 4.83 -13.24 -3.67
CA LEU A 42 3.75 -14.20 -3.91
C LEU A 42 4.11 -15.62 -3.42
N GLY A 43 5.39 -16.02 -3.52
CA GLY A 43 5.89 -17.36 -3.24
C GLY A 43 5.96 -17.73 -1.76
N ARG A 44 6.04 -19.03 -1.44
CA ARG A 44 5.84 -19.56 -0.07
C ARG A 44 6.97 -19.29 0.93
N SER A 45 8.08 -18.67 0.53
CA SER A 45 9.23 -18.43 1.40
C SER A 45 8.87 -17.56 2.62
N ARG A 46 9.46 -17.92 3.76
CA ARG A 46 9.21 -17.31 5.09
C ARG A 46 10.48 -16.71 5.71
N THR A 47 11.50 -16.42 4.91
CA THR A 47 12.66 -15.67 5.42
C THR A 47 12.17 -14.36 6.04
N LYS A 48 12.85 -13.89 7.08
CA LYS A 48 12.44 -12.68 7.82
C LYS A 48 12.22 -11.49 6.88
N GLU A 49 13.14 -11.29 5.96
CA GLU A 49 13.09 -10.24 4.94
C GLU A 49 11.83 -10.33 4.06
N ILE A 50 11.56 -11.51 3.48
CA ILE A 50 10.38 -11.74 2.63
C ILE A 50 9.08 -11.61 3.44
N ALA A 51 9.07 -12.09 4.69
CA ALA A 51 7.92 -11.95 5.57
C ALA A 51 7.62 -10.48 5.88
N ASN A 52 8.63 -9.69 6.21
CA ASN A 52 8.51 -8.26 6.48
C ASN A 52 8.00 -7.50 5.25
N ALA A 53 8.61 -7.71 4.07
CA ALA A 53 8.16 -7.08 2.84
C ALA A 53 6.70 -7.42 2.50
N ARG A 54 6.30 -8.68 2.69
CA ARG A 54 4.92 -9.10 2.46
C ARG A 54 3.93 -8.48 3.44
N GLN A 55 4.28 -8.36 4.71
CA GLN A 55 3.45 -7.68 5.71
C GLN A 55 3.29 -6.20 5.38
N MET A 56 4.37 -5.55 4.92
CA MET A 56 4.33 -4.17 4.42
C MET A 56 3.37 -4.03 3.23
N ALA A 57 3.41 -4.96 2.27
CA ALA A 57 2.46 -4.99 1.15
C ALA A 57 1.01 -5.17 1.63
N MET A 58 0.76 -6.09 2.58
CA MET A 58 -0.58 -6.31 3.15
C MET A 58 -1.15 -5.02 3.77
N TYR A 59 -0.33 -4.32 4.57
CA TYR A 59 -0.72 -3.07 5.20
C TYR A 59 -1.04 -1.98 4.15
N LEU A 60 -0.14 -1.74 3.19
CA LEU A 60 -0.33 -0.69 2.18
C LEU A 60 -1.52 -0.98 1.25
N LEU A 61 -1.73 -2.23 0.84
CA LEU A 61 -2.91 -2.60 0.04
C LEU A 61 -4.22 -2.39 0.81
N ARG A 62 -4.19 -2.55 2.14
CA ARG A 62 -5.36 -2.31 2.98
C ARG A 62 -5.64 -0.81 3.14
N GLU A 63 -4.62 -0.03 3.46
CA GLU A 63 -4.77 1.38 3.82
C GLU A 63 -4.88 2.29 2.58
N GLU A 64 -4.11 2.01 1.54
CA GLU A 64 -4.06 2.87 0.35
C GLU A 64 -5.06 2.42 -0.72
N ASN A 65 -5.14 1.11 -0.99
CA ASN A 65 -6.07 0.59 -2.01
C ASN A 65 -7.44 0.18 -1.47
N GLY A 66 -7.64 0.15 -0.14
CA GLY A 66 -8.92 -0.21 0.47
C GLY A 66 -9.34 -1.67 0.25
N LEU A 67 -8.40 -2.57 -0.05
CA LEU A 67 -8.73 -3.96 -0.37
C LEU A 67 -9.21 -4.76 0.85
N SER A 68 -10.11 -5.71 0.62
CA SER A 68 -10.52 -6.68 1.64
C SER A 68 -9.37 -7.63 1.99
N LEU A 69 -9.40 -8.21 3.20
CA LEU A 69 -8.37 -9.17 3.63
C LEU A 69 -8.27 -10.41 2.71
N ILE A 70 -9.40 -10.83 2.15
CA ILE A 70 -9.47 -11.95 1.21
C ILE A 70 -8.78 -11.57 -0.11
N ASN A 71 -9.14 -10.42 -0.68
CA ASN A 71 -8.57 -9.97 -1.95
C ASN A 71 -7.05 -9.72 -1.85
N ILE A 72 -6.58 -9.18 -0.71
CA ILE A 72 -5.15 -9.04 -0.44
C ILE A 72 -4.47 -10.42 -0.37
N GLY A 73 -5.12 -11.40 0.27
CA GLY A 73 -4.62 -12.76 0.36
C GLY A 73 -4.46 -13.41 -1.01
N GLU A 74 -5.48 -13.28 -1.86
CA GLU A 74 -5.45 -13.75 -3.25
C GLU A 74 -4.32 -13.10 -4.04
N LEU A 75 -4.21 -11.77 -3.99
CA LEU A 75 -3.18 -11.00 -4.68
C LEU A 75 -1.75 -11.39 -4.26
N LEU A 76 -1.54 -11.76 -2.99
CA LEU A 76 -0.24 -12.15 -2.43
C LEU A 76 0.03 -13.67 -2.47
N GLY A 77 -0.55 -14.36 -3.45
CA GLY A 77 -0.30 -15.78 -3.72
C GLY A 77 -1.18 -16.72 -2.90
N GLY A 78 -2.44 -16.37 -2.68
CA GLY A 78 -3.43 -17.22 -2.00
C GLY A 78 -3.18 -17.38 -0.50
N ARG A 79 -2.86 -16.28 0.20
CA ARG A 79 -2.69 -16.28 1.66
C ARG A 79 -4.04 -16.31 2.37
N ASP A 80 -4.06 -17.02 3.50
CA ASP A 80 -5.22 -17.01 4.37
C ASP A 80 -5.49 -15.59 4.91
N HIS A 81 -6.75 -15.17 4.90
CA HIS A 81 -7.18 -13.85 5.35
C HIS A 81 -6.75 -13.53 6.80
N SER A 82 -6.64 -14.53 7.67
CA SER A 82 -6.13 -14.35 9.04
C SER A 82 -4.64 -14.02 9.06
N THR A 83 -3.86 -14.57 8.12
CA THR A 83 -2.44 -14.21 7.92
C THR A 83 -2.33 -12.76 7.45
N VAL A 84 -3.20 -12.35 6.53
CA VAL A 84 -3.25 -10.95 6.07
C VAL A 84 -3.59 -10.03 7.23
N ARG A 85 -4.64 -10.34 8.01
CA ARG A 85 -5.01 -9.57 9.19
C ARG A 85 -3.82 -9.38 10.15
N HIS A 86 -3.14 -10.46 10.49
CA HIS A 86 -1.96 -10.39 11.36
C HIS A 86 -0.84 -9.55 10.76
N GLY A 87 -0.62 -9.60 9.44
CA GLY A 87 0.35 -8.74 8.77
C GLY A 87 0.00 -7.26 8.86
N VAL A 88 -1.26 -6.91 8.60
CA VAL A 88 -1.76 -5.52 8.72
C VAL A 88 -1.63 -5.02 10.15
N GLU A 89 -2.13 -5.78 11.13
CA GLU A 89 -2.07 -5.42 12.56
C GLU A 89 -0.63 -5.26 13.04
N LYS A 90 0.27 -6.15 12.62
CA LYS A 90 1.68 -6.08 12.99
C LYS A 90 2.33 -4.80 12.49
N VAL A 91 2.19 -4.47 11.21
CA VAL A 91 2.78 -3.24 10.66
C VAL A 91 2.16 -2.00 11.31
N ALA A 92 0.84 -1.99 11.55
CA ALA A 92 0.19 -0.90 12.26
C ALA A 92 0.80 -0.66 13.66
N GLN A 93 1.04 -1.73 14.42
CA GLN A 93 1.70 -1.65 15.74
C GLN A 93 3.18 -1.24 15.63
N ASP A 94 3.90 -1.76 14.62
CA ASP A 94 5.31 -1.47 14.42
C ASP A 94 5.51 0.01 14.02
N ILE A 95 4.59 0.64 13.28
CA ILE A 95 4.61 2.09 12.96
C ILE A 95 4.59 2.96 14.23
N GLU A 96 3.90 2.54 15.27
CA GLU A 96 3.83 3.28 16.53
C GLU A 96 5.14 3.18 17.32
N ARG A 97 5.85 2.06 17.21
CA ARG A 97 6.97 1.68 18.08
C ARG A 97 8.35 1.83 17.45
N ASP A 98 8.43 1.82 16.12
CA ASP A 98 9.68 1.81 15.35
C ASP A 98 9.68 2.95 14.31
N GLU A 99 10.57 3.93 14.50
CA GLU A 99 10.73 5.06 13.57
C GLU A 99 11.28 4.64 12.20
N GLY A 100 12.01 3.52 12.12
CA GLY A 100 12.46 2.93 10.85
C GLY A 100 11.26 2.46 10.03
N VAL A 101 10.37 1.68 10.63
CA VAL A 101 9.14 1.20 9.98
C VAL A 101 8.25 2.36 9.55
N ARG A 102 8.09 3.37 10.42
CA ARG A 102 7.33 4.59 10.07
C ARG A 102 7.89 5.28 8.83
N ARG A 103 9.21 5.43 8.75
CA ARG A 103 9.89 6.05 7.59
C ARG A 103 9.75 5.21 6.32
N GLU A 104 9.85 3.88 6.43
CA GLU A 104 9.62 2.98 5.30
C GLU A 104 8.19 3.14 4.75
N VAL A 105 7.18 3.17 5.62
CA VAL A 105 5.77 3.37 5.21
C VAL A 105 5.56 4.71 4.51
N VAL A 106 6.14 5.80 5.04
CA VAL A 106 6.08 7.12 4.40
C VAL A 106 6.73 7.09 3.01
N THR A 107 7.92 6.52 2.90
CA THR A 107 8.65 6.38 1.63
C THR A 107 7.86 5.58 0.60
N LEU A 108 7.21 4.50 1.03
CA LEU A 108 6.38 3.68 0.14
C LEU A 108 5.11 4.40 -0.28
N ARG A 109 4.47 5.15 0.61
CA ARG A 109 3.31 6.00 0.29
C ARG A 109 3.66 7.03 -0.78
N GLU A 110 4.79 7.72 -0.65
CA GLU A 110 5.24 8.68 -1.66
C GLU A 110 5.30 8.05 -3.06
N LYS A 111 5.94 6.88 -3.18
CA LYS A 111 6.03 6.12 -4.44
C LYS A 111 4.67 5.65 -4.98
N ILE A 112 3.73 5.33 -4.10
CA ILE A 112 2.37 4.90 -4.45
C ILE A 112 1.55 6.05 -5.05
N TYR A 113 1.81 7.29 -4.64
CA TYR A 113 1.11 8.49 -5.17
C TYR A 113 1.94 9.30 -6.17
N GLU A 114 3.13 8.83 -6.54
CA GLU A 114 3.92 9.37 -7.65
C GLU A 114 3.39 8.86 -9.00
N PRO A 115 3.35 9.70 -10.05
CA PRO A 115 3.02 9.26 -11.40
C PRO A 115 4.02 8.21 -11.92
N PRO A 116 3.60 7.30 -12.82
CA PRO A 116 4.54 6.42 -13.53
C PRO A 116 5.60 7.24 -14.30
N GLY A 117 6.88 6.89 -14.17
CA GLY A 117 7.97 7.52 -14.94
C GLY A 117 8.45 8.89 -14.43
N SER A 118 8.11 9.26 -13.19
CA SER A 118 8.75 10.38 -12.47
C SER A 118 10.15 10.02 -12.00
#